data_AF-A0A7C2NMG4-F1
#
_entry.id   AF-A0A7C2NMG4-F1
#
_cell.length_a   1.000
_cell.length_b   1.000
_cell.length_c   1.000
_cell.angle_alpha   90.00
_cell.angle_beta   90.00
_cell.angle_gamma   90.00
#
_symmetry.space_group_name_H-M   'P 1'
#
loop_
_entity.id
_entity.type
_entity.pdbx_description
1 polymer ?
#
loop_
_entity_poly.entity_id
_entity_poly.type
_entity_poly.pdbx_seq_one_letter_code
_entity_poly.pdbx_strand_id
1 'polypeptide(L)'
;MPVYCNIHPQMISFVLVLENKAYAQTGKDGKFAISNVPPGRYSINAWKPKTQRVSKEIEVIPGQKTVIDFELKEIEKIPPHKRKDGTDYPEEEDNWE
;
A
#
# COMPACT_ATOMS: atom_id res chain seq x y z
N MET A 1 -9.07 1.89 0.36
CA MET A 1 -9.98 2.30 -0.74
C MET A 1 -9.23 3.18 -1.73
N PRO A 2 -9.42 3.03 -3.04
CA PRO A 2 -8.89 3.97 -4.03
C PRO A 2 -9.76 5.24 -4.11
N VAL A 3 -9.12 6.38 -4.25
CA VAL A 3 -9.73 7.68 -4.58
C VAL A 3 -9.10 8.12 -5.87
N TYR A 4 -9.91 8.41 -6.89
CA TYR A 4 -9.40 8.70 -8.23
C TYR A 4 -10.13 9.86 -8.89
N CYS A 5 -9.46 10.51 -9.84
CA CYS A 5 -10.07 11.55 -10.66
C CYS A 5 -10.89 10.93 -11.78
N ASN A 6 -12.03 11.54 -12.10
CA ASN A 6 -12.88 11.17 -13.22
C ASN A 6 -12.42 11.77 -14.58
N ILE A 7 -11.47 12.70 -14.55
CA ILE A 7 -10.97 13.40 -15.75
C ILE A 7 -9.59 12.85 -16.12
N HIS A 8 -8.68 12.75 -15.15
CA HIS A 8 -7.32 12.27 -15.39
C HIS A 8 -7.14 10.83 -14.86
N PRO A 9 -7.02 9.81 -15.72
CA PRO A 9 -6.92 8.40 -15.29
C PRO A 9 -5.64 8.09 -14.49
N GLN A 10 -4.61 8.94 -14.57
CA GLN A 10 -3.39 8.77 -13.80
C GLN A 10 -3.49 9.30 -12.35
N MET A 11 -4.50 10.13 -12.04
CA MET A 11 -4.68 10.70 -10.70
C MET A 11 -5.40 9.70 -9.79
N ILE A 12 -4.61 8.90 -9.07
CA ILE A 12 -5.09 7.94 -8.08
C ILE A 12 -4.38 8.12 -6.73
N SER A 13 -5.15 7.97 -5.66
CA SER A 13 -4.69 7.93 -4.27
C SER A 13 -5.34 6.76 -3.56
N PHE A 14 -4.76 6.35 -2.44
CA PHE A 14 -5.29 5.26 -1.64
C PHE A 14 -5.40 5.68 -0.18
N VAL A 15 -6.58 5.46 0.39
CA VAL A 15 -6.84 5.67 1.82
C VAL A 15 -6.86 4.31 2.51
N LEU A 16 -5.98 4.13 3.48
CA LEU A 16 -5.90 2.96 4.34
C LEU A 16 -6.33 3.35 5.76
N VAL A 17 -7.37 2.69 6.26
CA VAL A 17 -7.85 2.88 7.64
C VAL A 17 -7.36 1.69 8.46
N LEU A 18 -6.73 1.96 9.59
CA LEU A 18 -6.20 0.95 10.51
C LEU A 18 -6.98 1.01 11.81
N GLU A 19 -7.23 -0.16 12.40
CA GLU A 19 -7.91 -0.29 13.70
C GLU A 19 -6.99 0.05 14.88
N ASN A 20 -5.71 0.32 14.62
CA ASN A 20 -4.70 0.59 15.64
C ASN A 20 -3.78 1.76 15.27
N LYS A 21 -2.99 2.21 16.25
CA LYS A 21 -2.06 3.35 16.12
C LYS A 21 -0.62 2.95 15.75
N ALA A 22 -0.34 1.66 15.63
CA ALA A 22 1.00 1.14 15.36
C ALA A 22 1.19 0.92 13.85
N TYR A 23 1.65 1.96 13.16
CA TYR A 23 1.95 1.91 11.73
C TYR A 23 3.21 2.70 11.40
N ALA A 24 3.80 2.40 10.25
CA ALA A 24 4.92 3.15 9.69
C ALA A 24 4.80 3.20 8.16
N GLN A 25 5.22 4.31 7.57
CA GLN A 25 5.44 4.42 6.13
C GLN A 25 6.91 4.09 5.85
N THR A 26 7.15 3.27 4.82
CA THR A 26 8.51 2.96 4.37
C THR A 26 9.19 4.19 3.78
N GLY A 27 10.47 4.36 4.09
CA GLY A 27 11.33 5.32 3.39
C GLY A 27 11.59 4.92 1.94
N LYS A 28 12.28 5.79 1.19
CA LYS A 28 12.69 5.50 -0.21
C LYS A 28 13.61 4.29 -0.33
N ASP A 29 14.32 3.95 0.74
CA ASP A 29 15.21 2.79 0.83
C ASP A 29 14.49 1.51 1.29
N GLY A 30 13.15 1.54 1.43
CA GLY A 30 12.33 0.42 1.87
C GLY A 30 12.34 0.17 3.37
N LYS A 31 13.12 0.93 4.15
CA LYS A 31 13.20 0.75 5.60
C LYS A 31 12.01 1.36 6.31
N PHE A 32 11.61 0.75 7.42
CA PHE A 32 10.56 1.24 8.30
C PHE A 32 10.93 0.96 9.76
N ALA A 33 10.31 1.70 10.68
CA ALA A 33 10.44 1.47 12.11
C ALA A 33 9.12 1.82 12.80
N ILE A 34 8.64 0.92 13.65
CA ILE A 34 7.52 1.16 14.56
C ILE A 34 8.10 1.15 15.98
N SER A 35 7.99 2.28 16.67
CA SER A 35 8.53 2.44 18.03
C SER A 35 7.45 2.23 19.08
N ASN A 36 7.86 1.98 20.33
CA ASN A 36 6.96 1.85 21.49
C ASN A 36 5.90 0.75 21.34
N VAL A 37 6.27 -0.37 20.70
CA VAL A 37 5.40 -1.56 20.62
C VAL A 37 5.52 -2.34 21.93
N PRO A 38 4.42 -2.55 22.66
CA PRO A 38 4.44 -3.39 23.86
C PRO A 38 4.87 -4.82 23.55
N PRO A 39 5.44 -5.55 24.52
CA PRO A 39 5.73 -6.97 24.34
C PRO A 39 4.46 -7.79 24.08
N GLY A 40 4.54 -8.74 23.15
CA GLY A 40 3.38 -9.56 22.76
C GLY A 40 3.51 -10.16 21.37
N ARG A 41 2.48 -10.89 20.94
CA ARG A 41 2.38 -11.47 19.59
C ARG A 41 1.50 -10.62 18.70
N TYR A 42 1.99 -10.32 17.50
CA TYR A 42 1.32 -9.42 16.56
C TYR A 42 1.36 -9.96 15.14
N SER A 43 0.35 -9.62 14.35
CA SER A 43 0.37 -9.80 12.90
C SER A 43 0.71 -8.47 12.22
N ILE A 44 1.88 -8.40 11.60
CA ILE A 44 2.30 -7.24 10.81
C ILE A 44 1.83 -7.42 9.38
N ASN A 45 1.29 -6.34 8.82
CA ASN A 45 0.76 -6.30 7.47
C ASN A 45 1.54 -5.28 6.65
N ALA A 46 2.15 -5.74 5.56
CA ALA A 46 2.78 -4.88 4.57
C ALA A 46 1.87 -4.73 3.34
N TRP A 47 1.69 -3.50 2.90
CA TRP A 47 0.82 -3.17 1.77
C TRP A 47 1.39 -2.01 0.96
N LYS A 48 1.33 -2.15 -0.37
CA LYS A 48 1.62 -1.11 -1.36
C LYS A 48 0.53 -1.19 -2.44
N PRO A 49 0.15 -0.07 -3.09
CA PRO A 49 -0.65 -0.14 -4.31
C PRO A 49 -0.07 -1.14 -5.33
N LYS A 50 -0.95 -1.86 -6.04
CA LYS A 50 -0.57 -2.86 -7.06
C LYS A 50 0.28 -4.02 -6.54
N THR A 51 0.19 -4.37 -5.26
CA THR A 51 0.86 -5.54 -4.69
C THR A 51 -0.11 -6.43 -3.94
N GLN A 52 0.19 -7.72 -3.85
CA GLN A 52 -0.47 -8.60 -2.90
C GLN A 52 -0.09 -8.19 -1.47
N ARG A 53 -1.07 -8.03 -0.58
CA ARG A 53 -0.81 -7.78 0.85
C ARG A 53 -0.08 -8.98 1.46
N VAL A 54 0.95 -8.71 2.23
CA VAL A 54 1.74 -9.73 2.94
C VAL A 54 1.55 -9.58 4.43
N SER A 55 1.21 -10.67 5.11
CA SER A 55 1.04 -10.73 6.56
C SER A 55 2.06 -11.68 7.16
N LYS A 56 2.72 -11.27 8.25
CA LYS A 56 3.65 -12.11 9.00
C LYS A 56 3.38 -11.97 10.49
N GLU A 57 3.40 -13.09 11.20
CA GLU A 57 3.32 -13.11 12.65
C GLU A 57 4.71 -12.88 13.26
N ILE A 58 4.75 -12.08 14.31
CA ILE A 58 5.96 -11.81 15.09
C ILE A 58 5.69 -11.85 16.58
N GLU A 59 6.75 -12.09 17.35
CA GLU A 59 6.77 -11.92 18.79
C GLU A 59 7.71 -10.76 19.13
N VAL A 60 7.20 -9.79 19.89
CA VAL A 60 7.97 -8.66 20.42
C VAL A 60 8.40 -9.01 21.83
N ILE A 61 9.71 -9.19 22.02
CA ILE A 61 10.31 -9.55 23.29
C ILE A 61 10.74 -8.25 24.01
N PRO A 62 10.50 -8.12 25.33
CA PRO A 62 10.88 -6.92 26.08
C PRO A 62 12.37 -6.59 25.93
N GLY A 63 12.69 -5.33 25.62
CA GLY A 63 14.07 -4.85 25.52
C GLY A 63 14.83 -5.31 24.28
N GLN A 64 14.21 -6.08 23.39
CA GLN A 64 14.83 -6.55 22.16
C GLN A 64 14.26 -5.84 20.93
N LYS A 65 15.13 -5.52 19.97
CA LYS A 65 14.71 -5.06 18.65
C LYS A 65 14.34 -6.27 17.79
N THR A 66 13.08 -6.36 17.38
CA THR A 66 12.64 -7.34 16.37
C THR A 66 12.89 -6.76 14.97
N VAL A 67 13.55 -7.54 14.11
CA VAL A 67 13.81 -7.19 12.70
C VAL A 67 13.04 -8.16 11.81
N ILE A 68 12.36 -7.63 10.79
CA ILE A 68 11.56 -8.41 9.86
C ILE A 68 11.60 -7.77 8.47
N ASP A 69 11.71 -8.62 7.46
CA ASP A 69 11.69 -8.23 6.06
C ASP A 69 10.40 -8.67 5.37
N PHE A 70 9.92 -7.87 4.42
CA PHE A 70 8.76 -8.17 3.60
C PHE A 70 9.13 -8.07 2.12
N GLU A 71 8.69 -9.05 1.34
CA GLU A 71 8.81 -9.04 -0.11
C GLU A 71 7.41 -8.91 -0.70
N LEU A 72 7.16 -7.83 -1.43
CA LEU A 72 5.87 -7.54 -2.04
C LEU A 72 5.98 -7.79 -3.55
N LYS A 73 5.15 -8.70 -4.06
CA LYS A 73 5.06 -8.96 -5.50
C LYS A 73 4.05 -8.04 -6.13
N GLU A 74 4.48 -7.30 -7.15
CA GLU A 74 3.57 -6.50 -7.97
C GLU A 74 2.67 -7.42 -8.80
N ILE A 75 1.41 -7.05 -8.88
CA ILE A 75 0.43 -7.67 -9.76
C ILE A 75 0.38 -6.88 -11.07
N GLU A 76 0.60 -7.57 -12.19
CA GLU A 76 1.07 -6.93 -13.42
C GLU A 76 0.14 -5.87 -14.01
N LYS A 77 -1.19 -5.97 -13.88
CA LYS A 77 -2.11 -4.97 -14.47
C LYS A 77 -3.40 -4.86 -13.66
N ILE A 78 -3.49 -3.84 -12.79
CA ILE A 78 -4.80 -3.35 -12.40
C ILE A 78 -5.34 -2.58 -13.61
N PRO A 79 -6.46 -2.99 -14.23
CA PRO A 79 -7.05 -2.20 -15.31
C PRO A 79 -7.29 -0.77 -14.81
N PRO A 80 -7.11 0.24 -15.66
CA PRO A 80 -7.40 1.62 -15.29
C PRO A 80 -8.81 1.70 -14.69
N HIS A 81 -9.00 2.56 -13.69
CA HIS A 81 -10.33 2.76 -13.14
C HIS A 81 -11.26 3.24 -14.25
N LYS A 82 -12.53 2.85 -14.16
CA LYS A 82 -13.55 3.35 -15.09
C LYS A 82 -13.96 4.77 -14.72
N ARG A 83 -14.53 5.48 -15.67
CA ARG A 83 -15.22 6.76 -15.42
C ARG A 83 -16.40 6.52 -14.48
N LYS A 84 -16.90 7.60 -13.88
CA LYS A 84 -18.02 7.60 -12.91
C LYS A 84 -19.31 6.99 -13.48
N ASP A 85 -19.47 7.06 -14.80
CA ASP A 85 -20.60 6.51 -15.56
C ASP A 85 -20.39 5.03 -15.95
N GLY A 86 -19.26 4.43 -15.58
CA GLY A 86 -18.91 3.05 -15.90
C GLY A 86 -18.27 2.86 -17.28
N THR A 87 -18.09 3.92 -18.06
CA THR A 87 -17.39 3.85 -19.35
C THR A 87 -15.87 3.83 -19.16
N ASP A 88 -15.16 3.24 -20.11
CA ASP A 88 -13.70 3.33 -20.15
C ASP A 88 -13.28 4.75 -20.58
N TYR A 89 -12.07 5.16 -20.20
CA TYR A 89 -11.50 6.39 -20.72
C TYR A 89 -11.26 6.22 -22.23
N PRO A 90 -11.43 7.28 -23.05
CA PRO A 90 -10.97 7.22 -24.42
C PRO A 90 -9.47 6.89 -24.42
N GLU A 91 -9.03 6.02 -25.32
CA GLU A 91 -7.60 5.85 -25.57
C GLU A 91 -7.07 7.21 -26.03
N GLU A 92 -6.12 7.78 -25.30
CA GLU A 92 -5.42 8.98 -25.76
C GLU A 92 -4.64 8.58 -27.02
N GLU A 93 -5.12 8.96 -28.21
CA GLU A 93 -4.24 9.15 -29.35
C GLU A 93 -3.32 10.31 -28.98
N ASP A 94 -2.08 9.98 -28.62
CA ASP A 94 -1.00 10.90 -28.27
C ASP A 94 -0.60 11.68 -29.54
N ASN A 95 -1.49 12.56 -30.01
CA ASN A 95 -1.30 13.39 -31.20
C ASN A 95 -1.07 14.84 -30.77
N TRP A 96 0.13 15.08 -30.24
CA TRP A 96 0.65 16.40 -29.93
C TRP A 96 1.83 16.73 -30.86
N GLU A 97 1.57 16.80 -32.17
CA GLU A 97 2.44 17.54 -33.11
C GLU A 97 2.40 19.05 -32.85
#